data_AF-A0A6C0JRV3-F1
#
_entry.id   AF-A0A6C0JRV3-F1
#
_cell.length_a   1.000
_cell.length_b   1.000
_cell.length_c   1.000
_cell.angle_alpha   90.00
_cell.angle_beta   90.00
_cell.angle_gamma   90.00
#
_symmetry.space_group_name_H-M   'P 1'
#
loop_
_entity.id
_entity.type
_entity.pdbx_description
1 polymer ?
#
loop_
_entity_poly.entity_id
_entity_poly.type
_entity_poly.pdbx_seq_one_letter_code
_entity_poly.pdbx_strand_id
1 'polypeptide(L)'
;MFIRRFLFYIYLFLVLLSLIIYYIIRCKYNNTIFDNFFYLDDTNNSIKDNIYYYLSHSLVYFIYGIIFGKRNFYLMILKIIIFEFIIIYIKNCNLINYDIDYDKLIYSIVISIIFYYLGTIFSDNLYNNVFNFNNRFKISLKFSK
;
A
#
# COMPACT_ATOMS: atom_id res chain seq x y z
N MET A 1 12.94 4.79 19.65
CA MET A 1 11.96 5.62 18.91
C MET A 1 12.53 6.21 17.61
N PHE A 2 13.81 6.62 17.60
CA PHE A 2 14.50 7.20 16.43
C PHE A 2 14.60 6.27 15.20
N ILE A 3 15.09 5.04 15.39
CA ILE A 3 15.27 4.04 14.30
C ILE A 3 13.97 3.79 13.50
N ARG A 4 12.82 3.71 14.19
CA ARG A 4 11.53 3.50 13.52
C ARG A 4 11.07 4.69 12.68
N ARG A 5 11.36 5.92 13.13
CA ARG A 5 11.10 7.13 12.32
C ARG A 5 12.02 7.20 11.11
N PHE A 6 13.29 6.86 11.30
CA PHE A 6 14.27 6.81 10.20
C PHE A 6 13.87 5.79 9.11
N LEU A 7 13.48 4.57 9.50
CA LEU A 7 12.97 3.56 8.57
C LEU A 7 11.72 4.03 7.81
N PHE A 8 10.83 4.78 8.46
CA PHE A 8 9.65 5.36 7.81
C PHE A 8 10.04 6.37 6.72
N TYR A 9 11.03 7.24 6.96
CA TYR A 9 11.51 8.19 5.96
C TYR A 9 12.20 7.50 4.77
N ILE A 10 13.04 6.50 5.02
CA ILE A 10 13.66 5.69 3.96
C ILE A 10 12.58 5.04 3.09
N TYR A 11 11.56 4.46 3.73
CA TYR A 11 10.45 3.85 3.01
C TYR A 11 9.69 4.87 2.15
N LEU A 12 9.39 6.07 2.67
CA LEU A 12 8.76 7.13 1.88
C LEU A 12 9.61 7.52 0.66
N PHE A 13 10.92 7.65 0.85
CA PHE A 13 11.84 7.96 -0.23
C PHE A 13 11.84 6.86 -1.31
N LEU A 14 11.90 5.59 -0.91
CA LEU A 14 11.84 4.46 -1.84
C LEU A 14 10.53 4.42 -2.64
N VAL A 15 9.40 4.73 -1.99
CA VAL A 15 8.10 4.78 -2.68
C VAL A 15 8.08 5.90 -3.72
N LEU A 16 8.54 7.10 -3.39
CA LEU A 16 8.65 8.19 -4.35
C LEU A 16 9.56 7.82 -5.54
N LEU A 17 10.71 7.19 -5.25
CA LEU A 17 11.65 6.78 -6.28
C LEU A 17 11.03 5.71 -7.20
N SER A 18 10.27 4.75 -6.65
CA SER A 18 9.54 3.75 -7.44
C SER A 18 8.46 4.38 -8.35
N LEU A 19 7.75 5.41 -7.88
CA LEU A 19 6.77 6.14 -8.69
C LEU A 19 7.43 6.89 -9.86
N ILE A 20 8.59 7.51 -9.63
CA ILE A 20 9.36 8.19 -10.68
C ILE A 20 9.84 7.19 -11.73
N ILE A 21 10.38 6.05 -11.29
CA ILE A 21 10.80 4.98 -12.21
C ILE A 21 9.60 4.50 -13.03
N TYR A 22 8.46 4.26 -12.37
CA TYR A 22 7.26 3.80 -13.04
C TYR A 22 6.74 4.82 -14.06
N TYR A 23 6.71 6.11 -13.72
CA TYR A 23 6.38 7.19 -14.64
C TYR A 23 7.29 7.19 -15.89
N ILE A 24 8.59 7.01 -15.70
CA ILE A 24 9.54 6.95 -16.84
C ILE A 24 9.24 5.73 -17.71
N ILE A 25 9.10 4.54 -17.13
CA ILE A 25 8.80 3.30 -17.87
C ILE A 25 7.50 3.44 -18.66
N ARG A 26 6.47 3.97 -18.01
CA ARG A 26 5.14 4.11 -18.59
C ARG A 26 5.11 5.19 -19.67
N CYS A 27 5.45 6.42 -19.31
CA CYS A 27 5.19 7.58 -20.17
C CYS A 27 6.32 7.88 -21.16
N LYS A 28 7.57 7.52 -20.84
CA LYS A 28 8.70 7.72 -21.77
C LYS A 28 8.91 6.52 -22.68
N TYR A 29 8.78 5.30 -22.14
CA TYR A 29 9.02 4.06 -22.89
C TYR A 29 7.72 3.41 -23.41
N ASN A 30 6.55 4.00 -23.14
CA ASN A 30 5.23 3.51 -23.55
C ASN A 30 4.97 2.03 -23.20
N ASN A 31 5.53 1.57 -22.06
CA ASN A 31 5.44 0.18 -21.66
C ASN A 31 4.20 -0.05 -20.77
N THR A 32 3.38 -1.02 -21.13
CA THR A 32 2.08 -1.35 -20.50
C THR A 32 2.11 -2.58 -19.59
N ILE A 33 3.28 -3.21 -19.41
CA ILE A 33 3.41 -4.47 -18.66
C ILE A 33 2.80 -4.40 -17.25
N PHE A 34 2.91 -3.26 -16.57
CA PHE A 34 2.45 -3.11 -15.19
C PHE A 34 1.02 -2.57 -15.05
N ASP A 35 0.35 -2.26 -16.16
CA ASP A 35 -0.94 -1.59 -16.14
C ASP A 35 -2.00 -2.41 -15.41
N ASN A 36 -2.04 -3.71 -15.69
CA ASN A 36 -3.01 -4.63 -15.10
C ASN A 36 -2.87 -4.76 -13.56
N PHE A 37 -1.74 -4.33 -13.00
CA PHE A 37 -1.52 -4.31 -11.55
C PHE A 37 -1.86 -2.96 -10.92
N PHE A 38 -1.75 -1.87 -11.67
CA PHE A 38 -1.93 -0.51 -11.15
C PHE A 38 -3.26 0.12 -11.52
N TYR A 39 -3.92 -0.37 -12.57
CA TYR A 39 -5.15 0.22 -13.11
C TYR A 39 -6.27 -0.81 -13.23
N LEU A 40 -7.48 -0.31 -13.03
CA LEU A 40 -8.70 -0.98 -13.47
C LEU A 40 -8.82 -0.84 -14.98
N ASP A 41 -9.15 -1.94 -15.64
CA ASP A 41 -9.46 -1.97 -17.07
C ASP A 41 -10.72 -1.12 -17.33
N ASP A 42 -10.68 -0.37 -18.43
CA ASP A 42 -11.76 0.53 -18.84
C ASP A 42 -12.80 -0.16 -19.70
N THR A 43 -12.48 -1.32 -20.25
CA THR A 43 -13.33 -2.00 -21.23
C THR A 43 -14.32 -2.99 -20.61
N ASN A 44 -13.98 -3.63 -19.48
CA ASN A 44 -14.82 -4.61 -18.82
C ASN A 44 -14.89 -4.42 -17.30
N ASN A 45 -16.10 -4.27 -16.76
CA ASN A 45 -16.37 -4.19 -15.32
C ASN A 45 -16.35 -5.55 -14.61
N SER A 46 -15.87 -6.60 -15.26
CA SER A 46 -15.87 -7.92 -14.66
C SER A 46 -14.77 -8.03 -13.59
N ILE A 47 -15.10 -8.61 -12.44
CA ILE A 47 -14.15 -8.86 -11.34
C ILE A 47 -12.98 -9.74 -11.83
N LYS A 48 -13.25 -10.62 -12.81
CA LYS A 48 -12.30 -11.59 -13.34
C LYS A 48 -11.19 -10.93 -14.15
N ASP A 49 -11.54 -9.90 -14.93
CA ASP A 49 -10.57 -9.18 -15.77
C ASP A 49 -9.66 -8.28 -14.91
N ASN A 50 -10.21 -7.73 -13.82
CA ASN A 50 -9.51 -6.86 -12.88
C ASN A 50 -8.87 -7.60 -11.68
N ILE A 51 -8.77 -8.93 -11.73
CA ILE A 51 -8.33 -9.73 -10.58
C ILE A 51 -6.88 -9.40 -10.15
N TYR A 52 -6.01 -9.11 -11.11
CA TYR A 52 -4.61 -8.76 -10.86
C TYR A 52 -4.48 -7.45 -10.11
N TYR A 53 -5.30 -6.46 -10.47
CA TYR A 53 -5.39 -5.17 -9.80
C TYR A 53 -5.87 -5.34 -8.34
N TYR A 54 -6.93 -6.13 -8.12
CA TYR A 54 -7.43 -6.35 -6.76
C TYR A 54 -6.43 -7.09 -5.89
N LEU A 55 -5.77 -8.12 -6.42
CA LEU A 55 -4.77 -8.88 -5.69
C LEU A 55 -3.54 -8.02 -5.36
N SER A 56 -3.07 -7.18 -6.29
CA SER A 56 -1.91 -6.31 -6.03
C SER A 56 -2.22 -5.29 -4.93
N HIS A 57 -3.32 -4.56 -5.06
CA HIS A 57 -3.70 -3.49 -4.11
C HIS A 57 -3.99 -4.09 -2.74
N SER A 58 -4.80 -5.16 -2.68
CA SER A 58 -5.10 -5.81 -1.40
C SER A 58 -3.84 -6.28 -0.68
N LEU A 59 -2.91 -6.95 -1.39
CA LEU A 59 -1.70 -7.51 -0.81
C LEU A 59 -0.75 -6.39 -0.33
N VAL A 60 -0.50 -5.37 -1.16
CA VAL A 60 0.42 -4.27 -0.80
C VAL A 60 -0.09 -3.51 0.42
N TYR A 61 -1.37 -3.12 0.43
CA TYR A 61 -1.94 -2.36 1.55
C TYR A 61 -2.11 -3.21 2.81
N PHE A 62 -2.39 -4.51 2.67
CA PHE A 62 -2.39 -5.44 3.80
C PHE A 62 -1.01 -5.54 4.45
N ILE A 63 0.07 -5.70 3.66
CA ILE A 63 1.45 -5.70 4.17
C ILE A 63 1.77 -4.37 4.86
N TYR A 64 1.35 -3.24 4.29
CA TYR A 64 1.52 -1.94 4.95
C TYR A 64 0.75 -1.84 6.27
N GLY A 65 -0.44 -2.45 6.35
CA GLY A 65 -1.19 -2.59 7.60
C GLY A 65 -0.39 -3.34 8.66
N ILE A 66 0.26 -4.43 8.27
CA ILE A 66 1.11 -5.22 9.17
C ILE A 66 2.30 -4.42 9.69
N ILE A 67 3.02 -3.74 8.79
CA ILE A 67 4.28 -3.03 9.10
C ILE A 67 4.03 -1.78 9.94
N PHE A 68 3.05 -0.96 9.58
CA PHE A 68 2.83 0.34 10.21
C PHE A 68 1.85 0.30 11.38
N GLY A 69 0.95 -0.68 11.40
CA GLY A 69 -0.05 -0.87 12.46
C GLY A 69 -0.98 0.34 12.63
N LYS A 70 -1.76 0.33 13.71
CA LYS A 70 -2.77 1.37 14.00
C LYS A 70 -2.21 2.76 14.30
N ARG A 71 -0.93 2.84 14.72
CA ARG A 71 -0.34 4.08 15.26
C ARG A 71 -0.29 5.24 14.25
N ASN A 72 -0.13 4.94 12.97
CA ASN A 72 -0.01 5.94 11.91
C ASN A 72 -1.21 5.93 10.94
N PHE A 73 -2.38 5.47 11.41
CA PHE A 73 -3.55 5.21 10.56
C PHE A 73 -3.94 6.40 9.66
N TYR A 74 -4.09 7.59 10.25
CA TYR A 74 -4.45 8.81 9.51
C TYR A 74 -3.42 9.21 8.44
N LEU A 75 -2.12 9.12 8.77
CA LEU A 75 -1.04 9.44 7.83
C LEU A 75 -1.00 8.46 6.67
N MET A 76 -1.31 7.19 6.93
CA MET A 76 -1.37 6.16 5.89
C MET A 76 -2.58 6.34 4.98
N ILE A 77 -3.76 6.71 5.52
CA ILE A 77 -4.92 7.04 4.67
C ILE A 77 -4.60 8.19 3.72
N LEU A 78 -4.04 9.29 4.24
CA LEU A 78 -3.68 10.44 3.41
C LEU A 78 -2.66 10.04 2.34
N LYS A 79 -1.69 9.19 2.69
CA LYS A 79 -0.73 8.65 1.73
C LYS A 79 -1.39 7.79 0.65
N ILE A 80 -2.33 6.91 1.02
CA ILE A 80 -3.09 6.08 0.06
C ILE A 80 -3.77 6.99 -0.96
N ILE A 81 -4.50 8.00 -0.50
CA ILE A 81 -5.20 8.95 -1.38
C ILE A 81 -4.22 9.59 -2.37
N ILE A 82 -3.11 10.18 -1.87
CA ILE A 82 -2.09 10.80 -2.73
C ILE A 82 -1.52 9.80 -3.74
N PHE A 83 -1.24 8.57 -3.32
CA PHE A 83 -0.66 7.54 -4.17
C PHE A 83 -1.61 7.15 -5.32
N GLU A 84 -2.89 6.97 -5.04
CA GLU A 84 -3.91 6.66 -6.06
C GLU A 84 -4.04 7.79 -7.09
N PHE A 85 -4.04 9.05 -6.64
CA PHE A 85 -4.03 10.20 -7.55
C PHE A 85 -2.78 10.23 -8.44
N ILE A 86 -1.59 9.95 -7.89
CA ILE A 86 -0.36 9.92 -8.67
C ILE A 86 -0.40 8.77 -9.70
N ILE A 87 -0.91 7.60 -9.32
CA ILE A 87 -1.05 6.46 -10.23
C ILE A 87 -1.94 6.83 -11.41
N ILE A 88 -3.12 7.39 -11.16
CA ILE A 88 -4.05 7.80 -12.23
C ILE A 88 -3.42 8.86 -13.13
N TYR A 89 -2.65 9.77 -12.55
CA TYR A 89 -1.86 10.72 -13.31
C TYR A 89 -0.83 10.02 -14.23
N ILE A 90 -0.12 9.00 -13.73
CA ILE A 90 0.81 8.20 -14.52
C ILE A 90 0.08 7.38 -15.61
N LYS A 91 -1.16 6.93 -15.38
CA LYS A 91 -1.98 6.22 -16.37
C LYS A 91 -2.12 7.01 -17.66
N ASN A 92 -2.46 8.29 -17.51
CA ASN A 92 -2.84 9.18 -18.60
C ASN A 92 -1.62 9.88 -19.23
N CYS A 93 -0.44 9.81 -18.60
CA CYS A 93 0.80 10.42 -19.07
C CYS A 93 0.71 11.91 -19.45
N ASN A 94 -0.32 12.62 -18.96
CA ASN A 94 -0.61 13.99 -19.34
C ASN A 94 -0.99 14.81 -18.09
N LEU A 95 -0.21 15.86 -17.78
CA LEU A 95 -0.47 16.77 -16.64
C LEU A 95 -1.71 17.63 -16.85
N ILE A 96 -2.10 17.86 -18.10
CA ILE A 96 -2.92 19.01 -18.48
C ILE A 96 -4.37 18.58 -18.76
N ASN A 97 -4.56 17.49 -19.50
CA ASN A 97 -5.87 16.91 -19.78
C ASN A 97 -5.85 15.45 -19.36
N TYR A 98 -6.39 15.17 -18.18
CA TYR A 98 -6.67 13.82 -17.71
C TYR A 98 -8.18 13.64 -17.58
N ASP A 99 -8.70 12.54 -18.12
CA ASP A 99 -10.06 12.10 -17.86
C ASP A 99 -10.01 11.20 -16.62
N ILE A 100 -10.51 11.69 -15.49
CA ILE A 100 -10.53 10.93 -14.24
C ILE A 100 -11.90 10.31 -14.09
N ASP A 101 -11.92 8.98 -14.13
CA ASP A 101 -13.04 8.22 -13.61
C ASP A 101 -12.98 8.26 -12.07
N TYR A 102 -13.71 9.22 -11.49
CA TYR A 102 -13.75 9.44 -10.05
C TYR A 102 -14.36 8.25 -9.30
N ASP A 103 -15.27 7.49 -9.93
CA ASP A 103 -15.90 6.33 -9.29
C ASP A 103 -14.88 5.22 -9.07
N LYS A 104 -14.05 4.95 -10.10
CA LYS A 104 -12.94 3.98 -9.99
C LYS A 104 -11.88 4.42 -8.99
N LEU A 105 -11.55 5.71 -8.96
CA LEU A 105 -10.60 6.28 -8.00
C LEU A 105 -11.09 6.10 -6.56
N ILE A 106 -12.36 6.42 -6.29
CA ILE A 106 -12.95 6.26 -4.96
C ILE A 106 -12.96 4.79 -4.56
N TYR A 107 -13.36 3.91 -5.49
CA TYR A 107 -13.39 2.47 -5.25
C TYR A 107 -12.00 1.91 -4.90
N SER A 108 -10.96 2.33 -5.64
CA SER A 108 -9.56 2.00 -5.32
C SER A 108 -9.19 2.40 -3.90
N ILE A 109 -9.43 3.67 -3.54
CA ILE A 109 -9.08 4.22 -2.23
C ILE A 109 -9.78 3.44 -1.12
N VAL A 110 -11.07 3.13 -1.28
CA VAL A 110 -11.85 2.39 -0.28
C VAL A 110 -11.29 0.98 -0.08
N ILE A 111 -11.01 0.24 -1.15
CA ILE A 111 -10.38 -1.09 -1.07
C ILE A 111 -9.06 -1.01 -0.32
N SER A 112 -8.21 -0.07 -0.71
CA SER A 112 -6.88 0.14 -0.12
C SER A 112 -6.95 0.41 1.37
N ILE A 113 -7.90 1.24 1.82
CA ILE A 113 -8.13 1.52 3.25
C ILE A 113 -8.64 0.27 4.00
N ILE A 114 -9.57 -0.48 3.42
CA ILE A 114 -10.10 -1.71 4.03
C ILE A 114 -8.97 -2.73 4.24
N PHE A 115 -8.15 -3.00 3.22
CA PHE A 115 -7.07 -3.96 3.34
C PHE A 115 -5.96 -3.50 4.27
N TYR A 116 -5.64 -2.20 4.28
CA TYR A 116 -4.76 -1.62 5.29
C TYR A 116 -5.29 -1.86 6.70
N TYR A 117 -6.57 -1.58 6.95
CA TYR A 117 -7.21 -1.81 8.25
C TYR A 117 -7.17 -3.29 8.65
N LEU A 118 -7.49 -4.22 7.74
CA LEU A 118 -7.38 -5.66 7.99
C LEU A 118 -5.96 -6.06 8.38
N GLY A 119 -4.94 -5.53 7.68
CA GLY A 119 -3.54 -5.74 8.01
C GLY A 119 -3.17 -5.22 9.39
N THR A 120 -3.73 -4.07 9.81
CA THR A 120 -3.49 -3.55 11.16
C THR A 120 -4.08 -4.45 12.25
N ILE A 121 -5.31 -4.96 12.06
CA ILE A 121 -5.93 -5.92 13.00
C ILE A 121 -5.09 -7.19 13.09
N PHE A 122 -4.61 -7.69 11.95
CA PHE A 122 -3.77 -8.88 11.91
C PHE A 122 -2.46 -8.67 12.67
N SER A 123 -1.82 -7.51 12.50
CA SER A 123 -0.63 -7.12 13.26
C SER A 123 -0.88 -7.12 14.76
N ASP A 124 -1.96 -6.48 15.21
CA ASP A 124 -2.32 -6.38 16.63
C ASP A 124 -2.57 -7.77 17.24
N ASN A 125 -3.28 -8.64 16.51
CA ASN A 125 -3.51 -10.03 16.93
C ASN A 125 -2.21 -10.84 17.01
N LEU A 126 -1.30 -10.69 16.06
CA LEU A 126 0.01 -11.35 16.10
C LEU A 126 0.83 -10.91 17.31
N TYR A 127 0.90 -9.60 17.57
CA TYR A 127 1.61 -9.07 18.74
C TYR A 127 1.02 -9.61 20.04
N ASN A 128 -0.31 -9.59 20.19
CA ASN A 128 -0.98 -10.09 21.38
C ASN A 128 -0.77 -11.61 21.57
N ASN A 129 -0.83 -12.40 20.51
CA ASN A 129 -0.62 -13.84 20.58
C ASN A 129 0.84 -14.20 20.92
N VAL A 130 1.82 -13.53 20.30
CA VAL A 130 3.25 -13.75 20.61
C VAL A 130 3.56 -13.35 22.05
N PHE A 131 3.02 -12.23 22.52
CA PHE A 131 3.22 -11.79 23.91
C PHE A 131 2.53 -12.72 24.91
N ASN A 132 1.33 -13.21 24.61
CA ASN A 132 0.64 -14.21 25.42
C ASN A 132 1.36 -15.56 25.45
N PHE A 133 1.97 -15.99 24.34
CA PHE A 133 2.85 -17.15 24.31
C PHE A 133 4.10 -16.94 25.18
N ASN A 134 4.74 -15.77 25.09
CA ASN A 134 5.92 -15.45 25.88
C ASN A 134 5.61 -15.31 27.39
N ASN A 135 4.40 -14.91 27.77
CA ASN A 135 3.99 -14.92 29.17
C ASN A 135 3.63 -16.33 29.70
N ARG A 136 3.19 -17.25 28.82
CA ARG A 136 2.95 -18.65 29.19
C ARG A 136 4.25 -19.43 29.37
N PHE A 137 5.25 -19.17 28.55
CA PHE A 137 6.61 -19.68 28.74
C PHE A 137 7.43 -18.65 29.50
N LYS A 138 7.44 -18.74 30.84
CA LYS A 138 8.19 -17.87 31.78
C LYS A 138 9.71 -17.92 31.52
N ILE A 139 10.18 -17.46 30.37
CA ILE A 139 11.59 -17.46 29.99
C ILE A 139 12.21 -16.21 30.63
N SER A 140 12.75 -16.38 31.83
CA SER A 140 13.60 -15.37 32.43
C SER A 140 14.92 -15.33 31.66
N LEU A 141 15.04 -14.41 30.70
CA LEU A 141 16.34 -14.09 30.11
C LEU A 141 17.18 -13.37 31.17
N LYS A 142 17.92 -14.14 31.98
CA LYS A 142 19.02 -13.61 32.78
C LYS A 142 20.15 -13.25 31.81
N PHE A 143 20.27 -11.97 31.49
CA PHE A 143 21.50 -11.45 30.91
C PHE A 143 22.56 -11.43 32.01
N SER A 144 23.58 -12.29 31.88
CA SER A 144 24.83 -12.14 32.62
C SER A 144 25.43 -10.79 32.26
N LYS A 145 25.82 -10.03 33.29
CA LYS A 145 26.66 -8.83 33.15
C LYS A 145 27.99 -9.18 32.51
#